data_AF-A0A0F8D0D6-F1
#
_entry.id   AF-A0A0F8D0D6-F1
#
_cell.length_a   1.000
_cell.length_b   1.000
_cell.length_c   1.000
_cell.angle_alpha   90.00
_cell.angle_beta   90.00
_cell.angle_gamma   90.00
#
_symmetry.space_group_name_H-M   'P 1'
#
loop_
_entity.id
_entity.type
_entity.pdbx_description
1 polymer ?
#
loop_
_entity_poly.entity_id
_entity_poly.type
_entity_poly.pdbx_seq_one_letter_code
_entity_poly.pdbx_strand_id
1 'polypeptide(L)'
;MRIMGIISCKIFEDEIVHLVEHDEEVDEVLILKNGSSEDIVRKFGEIGCPCRELTLNNVEAHRCLKDVKHVDGEGLMLVLNILEVVGMGKKRTMLKTNVYDAILRMSLFSDGMLLFYGLCGNLFKDIENDFKYLECPLALLRDPDGNIVDDCICATLGGKRAFVEKIKGFGGERFFMITPMWAANWEKMVVANGFARSLENLEESKLVFRAARYTQVAKINTGLNYQQNFDSRAREFAAFYGFGITEIETDQAIFEMCYSELKHSLTATV
;
A
#
# COMPACT_ATOMS: atom_id res chain seq x y z
N MET A 1 -7.16 -17.40 -18.57
CA MET A 1 -7.14 -16.79 -17.23
C MET A 1 -6.65 -15.35 -17.33
N ARG A 2 -7.30 -14.39 -16.66
CA ARG A 2 -6.89 -12.98 -16.64
C ARG A 2 -5.88 -12.73 -15.54
N ILE A 3 -4.88 -11.88 -15.79
CA ILE A 3 -3.84 -11.54 -14.82
C ILE A 3 -3.99 -10.08 -14.40
N MET A 4 -4.31 -9.84 -13.14
CA MET A 4 -4.32 -8.50 -12.56
C MET A 4 -3.06 -8.31 -11.70
N GLY A 5 -2.20 -7.37 -12.09
CA GLY A 5 -1.01 -7.02 -11.35
C GLY A 5 -1.34 -6.04 -10.23
N ILE A 6 -0.81 -6.26 -9.03
CA ILE A 6 -0.87 -5.28 -7.94
C ILE A 6 0.55 -4.91 -7.53
N ILE A 7 0.89 -3.63 -7.67
CA ILE A 7 2.17 -3.08 -7.19
C ILE A 7 1.83 -2.25 -5.97
N SER A 8 2.44 -2.57 -4.82
CA SER A 8 2.02 -1.99 -3.55
C SER A 8 3.18 -1.55 -2.68
N CYS A 9 2.97 -0.45 -1.98
CA CYS A 9 3.78 -0.13 -0.81
C CYS A 9 3.48 -1.13 0.30
N LYS A 10 4.50 -1.60 1.01
CA LYS A 10 4.36 -2.45 2.21
C LYS A 10 3.32 -1.95 3.23
N ILE A 11 3.01 -0.65 3.25
CA ILE A 11 2.00 -0.09 4.15
C ILE A 11 0.57 -0.52 3.83
N PHE A 12 0.28 -1.00 2.62
CA PHE A 12 -1.05 -1.47 2.23
C PHE A 12 -1.20 -3.01 2.21
N GLU A 13 -0.32 -3.74 2.90
CA GLU A 13 -0.41 -5.21 2.93
C GLU A 13 -1.74 -5.70 3.51
N ASP A 14 -2.24 -5.05 4.56
CA ASP A 14 -3.48 -5.46 5.23
C ASP A 14 -4.69 -5.28 4.31
N GLU A 15 -4.73 -4.16 3.58
CA GLU A 15 -5.76 -3.87 2.58
C GLU A 15 -5.75 -4.89 1.44
N ILE A 16 -4.58 -5.36 1.01
CA ILE A 16 -4.50 -6.40 -0.03
C ILE A 16 -4.99 -7.74 0.49
N VAL A 17 -4.59 -8.13 1.71
CA VAL A 17 -5.06 -9.38 2.33
C VAL A 17 -6.58 -9.35 2.49
N HIS A 18 -7.14 -8.21 2.90
CA HIS A 18 -8.59 -7.96 2.97
C HIS A 18 -9.28 -8.23 1.64
N LEU A 19 -8.79 -7.63 0.55
CA LEU A 19 -9.42 -7.77 -0.76
C LEU A 19 -9.42 -9.21 -1.25
N VAL A 20 -8.31 -9.93 -1.05
CA VAL A 20 -8.19 -11.32 -1.48
C VAL A 20 -9.03 -12.27 -0.63
N GLU A 21 -9.09 -12.06 0.69
CA GLU A 21 -9.92 -12.88 1.58
C GLU A 21 -11.41 -12.80 1.22
N HIS A 22 -11.85 -11.66 0.69
CA HIS A 22 -13.26 -11.38 0.37
C HIS A 22 -13.58 -11.47 -1.13
N ASP A 23 -12.66 -11.92 -1.98
CA ASP A 23 -12.90 -12.10 -3.41
C ASP A 23 -12.90 -13.58 -3.83
N GLU A 24 -14.09 -14.14 -3.97
CA GLU A 24 -14.30 -15.52 -4.42
C GLU A 24 -13.94 -15.74 -5.90
N GLU A 25 -13.75 -14.68 -6.71
CA GLU A 25 -13.37 -14.79 -8.11
C GLU A 25 -11.85 -14.96 -8.32
N VAL A 26 -11.05 -14.81 -7.25
CA VAL A 26 -9.59 -14.98 -7.32
C VAL A 26 -9.24 -16.46 -7.22
N ASP A 27 -8.83 -17.06 -8.35
CA ASP A 27 -8.43 -18.47 -8.40
C ASP A 27 -7.00 -18.70 -7.88
N GLU A 28 -6.11 -17.74 -8.13
CA GLU A 28 -4.69 -17.88 -7.82
C GLU A 28 -4.04 -16.56 -7.40
N VAL A 29 -3.27 -16.63 -6.31
CA VAL A 29 -2.45 -15.51 -5.83
C VAL A 29 -0.98 -15.86 -5.97
N LEU A 30 -0.26 -15.08 -6.77
CA LEU A 30 1.17 -15.20 -6.99
C LEU A 30 1.90 -13.98 -6.43
N ILE A 31 2.88 -14.23 -5.57
CA ILE A 31 3.64 -13.20 -4.87
C ILE A 31 5.06 -13.16 -5.45
N LEU A 32 5.46 -11.98 -5.90
CA LEU A 32 6.80 -11.75 -6.42
C LEU A 32 7.78 -11.64 -5.25
N LYS A 33 8.62 -12.66 -5.10
CA LYS A 33 9.59 -12.77 -4.01
C LYS A 33 10.60 -11.65 -4.10
N ASN A 34 10.69 -10.86 -3.04
CA ASN A 34 11.66 -9.79 -2.86
C ASN A 34 11.97 -9.61 -1.36
N GLY A 35 12.76 -8.60 -0.99
CA GLY A 35 13.16 -8.37 0.40
C GLY A 35 12.03 -7.98 1.37
N SER A 36 10.82 -7.70 0.87
CA SER A 36 9.68 -7.22 1.65
C SER A 36 8.44 -8.14 1.60
N SER A 37 8.47 -9.23 0.82
CA SER A 37 7.30 -10.09 0.60
C SER A 37 7.00 -11.09 1.73
N GLU A 38 7.90 -11.27 2.70
CA GLU A 38 7.75 -12.30 3.74
C GLU A 38 6.49 -12.10 4.62
N ASP A 39 6.19 -10.86 4.99
CA ASP A 39 5.06 -10.56 5.88
C ASP A 39 3.71 -10.84 5.22
N ILE A 40 3.55 -10.49 3.94
CA ILE A 40 2.29 -10.77 3.23
C ILE A 40 2.06 -12.27 3.01
N VAL A 41 3.13 -13.04 2.75
CA VAL A 41 3.05 -14.51 2.64
C VAL A 41 2.59 -15.10 3.98
N ARG A 42 3.15 -14.63 5.10
CA ARG A 42 2.72 -15.04 6.44
C ARG A 42 1.24 -14.73 6.67
N LYS A 43 0.79 -13.51 6.35
CA LYS A 43 -0.62 -13.11 6.53
C LYS A 43 -1.58 -13.96 5.72
N PHE A 44 -1.25 -14.27 4.46
CA PHE A 44 -2.05 -15.21 3.65
C PHE A 44 -2.11 -16.60 4.28
N GLY A 45 -0.99 -17.10 4.81
CA GLY A 45 -0.97 -18.36 5.54
C GLY A 45 -1.85 -18.38 6.80
N GLU A 46 -1.93 -17.27 7.52
CA GLU A 46 -2.76 -17.12 8.72
C GLU A 46 -4.26 -17.15 8.44
N ILE A 47 -4.69 -16.65 7.28
CA ILE A 47 -6.09 -16.73 6.82
C ILE A 47 -6.39 -17.99 5.99
N GLY A 48 -5.41 -18.87 5.80
CA GLY A 48 -5.57 -20.11 5.04
C GLY A 48 -5.70 -19.90 3.52
N CYS A 49 -5.31 -18.73 3.00
CA CYS A 49 -5.32 -18.44 1.57
C CYS A 49 -4.03 -18.97 0.91
N PRO A 50 -4.11 -19.94 -0.02
CA PRO A 50 -2.93 -20.47 -0.67
C PRO A 50 -2.34 -19.43 -1.63
N CYS A 51 -1.05 -19.12 -1.48
CA CYS A 51 -0.30 -18.26 -2.39
C CYS A 51 0.98 -18.95 -2.87
N ARG A 52 1.42 -18.61 -4.08
CA ARG A 52 2.66 -19.12 -4.68
C ARG A 52 3.70 -18.02 -4.78
N GLU A 53 4.93 -18.27 -4.34
CA GLU A 53 6.04 -17.34 -4.53
C GLU A 53 6.71 -17.55 -5.90
N LEU A 54 7.05 -16.46 -6.59
CA LEU A 54 7.80 -16.47 -7.85
C LEU A 54 8.95 -15.46 -7.80
N THR A 55 10.10 -15.84 -8.33
CA THR A 55 11.23 -14.91 -8.51
C THR A 55 11.32 -14.47 -9.98
N LEU A 56 11.18 -13.17 -10.28
CA LEU A 56 11.19 -12.59 -11.64
C LEU A 56 12.59 -12.45 -12.27
N ASN A 57 13.56 -13.24 -11.85
CA ASN A 57 14.95 -13.09 -12.27
C ASN A 57 15.25 -13.74 -13.63
N ASN A 58 14.35 -14.57 -14.16
CA ASN A 58 14.57 -15.33 -15.38
C ASN A 58 13.54 -15.00 -16.47
N VAL A 59 13.98 -15.03 -17.72
CA VAL A 59 13.12 -15.03 -18.92
C VAL A 59 12.03 -16.12 -18.83
N GLU A 60 12.32 -17.21 -18.13
CA GLU A 60 11.40 -18.31 -17.86
C GLU A 60 10.22 -17.90 -16.98
N ALA A 61 10.41 -17.04 -15.97
CA ALA A 61 9.30 -16.56 -15.14
C ALA A 61 8.31 -15.71 -15.96
N HIS A 62 8.83 -14.91 -16.90
CA HIS A 62 8.02 -14.15 -17.85
C HIS A 62 7.32 -15.08 -18.84
N ARG A 63 7.99 -16.16 -19.28
CA ARG A 63 7.39 -17.17 -20.14
C ARG A 63 6.28 -17.92 -19.41
N CYS A 64 6.47 -18.34 -18.16
CA CYS A 64 5.44 -19.01 -17.36
C CYS A 64 4.17 -18.16 -17.24
N LEU A 65 4.29 -16.87 -16.89
CA LEU A 65 3.12 -15.99 -16.78
C LEU A 65 2.45 -15.74 -18.14
N LYS A 66 3.24 -15.66 -19.22
CA LYS A 66 2.70 -15.59 -20.58
C LYS A 66 1.99 -16.89 -20.97
N ASP A 67 2.56 -18.05 -20.68
CA ASP A 67 1.98 -19.35 -21.01
C ASP A 67 0.66 -19.57 -20.26
N VAL A 68 0.58 -19.16 -18.98
CA VAL A 68 -0.66 -19.13 -18.19
C VAL A 68 -1.73 -18.25 -18.85
N LYS A 69 -1.33 -17.10 -19.41
CA LYS A 69 -2.22 -16.21 -20.18
C LYS A 69 -2.84 -16.89 -21.41
N HIS A 70 -2.15 -17.87 -22.02
CA HIS A 70 -2.63 -18.58 -23.21
C HIS A 70 -3.48 -19.81 -22.89
N VAL A 71 -3.65 -20.14 -21.60
CA VAL A 71 -4.63 -21.15 -21.19
C VAL A 71 -6.00 -20.48 -21.22
N ASP A 72 -6.77 -20.77 -22.28
CA ASP A 72 -8.19 -20.45 -22.40
C ASP A 72 -8.93 -21.05 -21.20
N GLY A 73 -9.24 -20.19 -20.23
CA GLY A 73 -9.85 -20.57 -18.98
C GLY A 73 -10.48 -19.34 -18.33
N GLU A 74 -11.69 -19.54 -17.82
CA GLU A 74 -12.36 -18.59 -16.91
C GLU A 74 -11.53 -18.49 -15.62
N GLY A 75 -11.40 -17.27 -15.08
CA GLY A 75 -10.68 -17.05 -13.82
C GLY A 75 -9.76 -15.83 -13.76
N LEU A 76 -9.42 -15.43 -12.54
CA LEU A 76 -8.57 -14.28 -12.20
C LEU A 76 -7.35 -14.73 -11.37
N MET A 77 -6.16 -14.41 -11.88
CA MET A 77 -4.91 -14.52 -11.15
C MET A 77 -4.45 -13.13 -10.70
N LEU A 78 -4.11 -13.00 -9.41
CA LEU A 78 -3.44 -11.83 -8.87
C LEU A 78 -1.93 -12.03 -8.83
N VAL A 79 -1.18 -11.08 -9.37
CA VAL A 79 0.29 -11.05 -9.26
C VAL A 79 0.69 -9.86 -8.39
N LEU A 80 1.15 -10.13 -7.17
CA LEU A 80 1.46 -9.13 -6.15
C LEU A 80 2.95 -8.81 -6.12
N ASN A 81 3.30 -7.53 -6.18
CA ASN A 81 4.64 -7.02 -5.96
C ASN A 81 4.64 -6.04 -4.78
N ILE A 82 5.02 -6.53 -3.61
CA ILE A 82 5.07 -5.72 -2.38
C ILE A 82 6.46 -5.10 -2.26
N LEU A 83 6.56 -3.79 -2.43
CA LEU A 83 7.80 -3.05 -2.38
C LEU A 83 8.03 -2.47 -0.99
N GLU A 84 9.30 -2.34 -0.61
CA GLU A 84 9.69 -1.84 0.70
C GLU A 84 9.16 -0.43 0.98
N VAL A 85 9.04 -0.09 2.26
CA VAL A 85 8.90 1.30 2.68
C VAL A 85 10.21 2.03 2.37
N VAL A 86 10.17 2.91 1.38
CA VAL A 86 11.31 3.74 1.00
C VAL A 86 11.04 5.21 1.30
N GLY A 87 12.00 5.81 1.99
CA GLY A 87 11.88 7.15 2.56
C GLY A 87 12.36 8.33 1.71
N MET A 88 12.21 9.53 2.29
CA MET A 88 12.74 10.81 1.81
C MET A 88 14.29 10.80 1.68
N GLY A 89 14.82 11.78 0.94
CA GLY A 89 16.26 11.94 0.70
C GLY A 89 16.78 11.15 -0.51
N LYS A 90 18.03 10.65 -0.47
CA LYS A 90 18.65 9.88 -1.58
C LYS A 90 17.85 8.63 -1.96
N LYS A 91 17.05 8.11 -1.02
CA LYS A 91 16.17 6.95 -1.20
C LYS A 91 14.89 7.29 -1.99
N ARG A 92 14.51 8.56 -2.11
CA ARG A 92 13.31 8.99 -2.86
C ARG A 92 13.41 8.69 -4.36
N THR A 93 14.59 8.88 -4.94
CA THR A 93 14.84 8.51 -6.35
C THR A 93 14.75 7.00 -6.54
N MET A 94 15.28 6.23 -5.59
CA MET A 94 15.18 4.77 -5.62
C MET A 94 13.73 4.29 -5.56
N LEU A 95 12.88 4.93 -4.74
CA LEU A 95 11.45 4.60 -4.70
C LEU A 95 10.79 4.77 -6.08
N LYS A 96 11.00 5.93 -6.73
CA LYS A 96 10.43 6.17 -8.07
C LYS A 96 10.96 5.15 -9.07
N THR A 97 12.28 4.90 -9.09
CA THR A 97 12.89 3.90 -9.97
C THR A 97 12.31 2.51 -9.76
N ASN A 98 12.18 2.05 -8.51
CA ASN A 98 11.70 0.71 -8.20
C ASN A 98 10.22 0.52 -8.61
N VAL A 99 9.38 1.52 -8.36
CA VAL A 99 7.97 1.48 -8.79
C VAL A 99 7.88 1.49 -10.31
N TYR A 100 8.69 2.31 -11.00
CA TYR A 100 8.66 2.40 -12.46
C TYR A 100 9.17 1.11 -13.11
N ASP A 101 10.23 0.51 -12.57
CA ASP A 101 10.71 -0.80 -13.01
C ASP A 101 9.64 -1.89 -12.82
N ALA A 102 8.95 -1.89 -11.67
CA ALA A 102 7.87 -2.82 -11.41
C ALA A 102 6.73 -2.67 -12.42
N ILE A 103 6.29 -1.45 -12.71
CA ILE A 103 5.23 -1.17 -13.71
C ILE A 103 5.65 -1.69 -15.08
N LEU A 104 6.85 -1.34 -15.54
CA LEU A 104 7.36 -1.80 -16.83
C LEU A 104 7.41 -3.33 -16.92
N ARG A 105 7.97 -4.00 -15.92
CA ARG A 105 8.13 -5.46 -15.94
C ARG A 105 6.78 -6.18 -15.84
N MET A 106 5.87 -5.69 -15.00
CA MET A 106 4.56 -6.31 -14.81
C MET A 106 3.60 -6.05 -15.98
N SER A 107 3.75 -4.93 -16.68
CA SER A 107 2.98 -4.65 -17.91
C SER A 107 3.18 -5.69 -19.02
N LEU A 108 4.29 -6.44 -18.99
CA LEU A 108 4.60 -7.44 -20.03
C LEU A 108 3.71 -8.69 -19.97
N PHE A 109 3.02 -8.89 -18.84
CA PHE A 109 2.21 -10.08 -18.60
C PHE A 109 0.86 -9.78 -17.92
N SER A 110 0.63 -8.60 -17.36
CA SER A 110 -0.66 -8.25 -16.76
C SER A 110 -1.67 -7.85 -17.85
N ASP A 111 -2.96 -8.07 -17.58
CA ASP A 111 -4.08 -7.53 -18.36
C ASP A 111 -4.51 -6.16 -17.84
N GLY A 112 -4.23 -5.88 -16.57
CA GLY A 112 -4.33 -4.57 -15.95
C GLY A 112 -3.52 -4.53 -14.67
N MET A 113 -3.13 -3.34 -14.23
CA MET A 113 -2.36 -3.15 -13.01
C MET A 113 -3.03 -2.13 -12.08
N LEU A 114 -3.08 -2.44 -10.79
CA LEU A 114 -3.49 -1.51 -9.75
C LEU A 114 -2.29 -1.12 -8.88
N LEU A 115 -2.06 0.18 -8.75
CA LEU A 115 -0.99 0.72 -7.93
C LEU A 115 -1.51 1.15 -6.55
N PHE A 116 -1.16 0.39 -5.53
CA PHE A 116 -1.41 0.72 -4.12
C PHE A 116 -0.35 1.69 -3.60
N TYR A 117 -0.41 2.91 -4.11
CA TYR A 117 0.38 4.05 -3.68
C TYR A 117 -0.49 5.32 -3.73
N GLY A 118 -0.27 6.22 -2.78
CA GLY A 118 -0.66 7.62 -2.96
C GLY A 118 0.37 8.40 -3.75
N LEU A 119 0.21 9.71 -3.86
CA LEU A 119 1.17 10.59 -4.53
C LEU A 119 2.54 10.68 -3.82
N CYS A 120 2.62 10.31 -2.53
CA CYS A 120 3.86 10.24 -1.74
C CYS A 120 4.68 11.54 -1.83
N GLY A 121 4.05 12.67 -1.49
CA GLY A 121 4.67 13.99 -1.60
C GLY A 121 4.90 14.43 -3.05
N ASN A 122 3.97 14.11 -3.94
CA ASN A 122 4.03 14.37 -5.38
C ASN A 122 5.17 13.65 -6.12
N LEU A 123 5.69 12.54 -5.59
CA LEU A 123 6.66 11.70 -6.30
C LEU A 123 6.04 11.05 -7.55
N PHE A 124 4.76 10.66 -7.44
CA PHE A 124 4.01 9.96 -8.49
C PHE A 124 2.97 10.83 -9.20
N LYS A 125 3.07 12.17 -9.09
CA LYS A 125 2.09 13.10 -9.69
C LYS A 125 1.93 12.96 -11.21
N ASP A 126 2.99 12.53 -11.90
CA ASP A 126 3.02 12.44 -13.37
C ASP A 126 2.85 10.99 -13.86
N ILE A 127 2.58 10.03 -12.96
CA ILE A 127 2.68 8.60 -13.26
C ILE A 127 1.75 8.14 -14.39
N GLU A 128 0.53 8.68 -14.47
CA GLU A 128 -0.39 8.38 -15.57
C GLU A 128 0.16 8.87 -16.91
N ASN A 129 0.71 10.09 -16.93
CA ASN A 129 1.32 10.66 -18.14
C ASN A 129 2.59 9.91 -18.55
N ASP A 130 3.40 9.51 -17.56
CA ASP A 130 4.64 8.78 -17.75
C ASP A 130 4.41 7.36 -18.30
N PHE A 131 3.20 6.79 -18.14
CA PHE A 131 2.86 5.43 -18.60
C PHE A 131 1.69 5.33 -19.59
N LYS A 132 1.18 6.46 -20.10
CA LYS A 132 0.06 6.49 -21.07
C LYS A 132 0.28 5.73 -22.37
N TYR A 133 1.53 5.35 -22.67
CA TYR A 133 1.90 4.60 -23.87
C TYR A 133 1.77 3.08 -23.67
N LEU A 134 1.55 2.61 -22.44
CA LEU A 134 1.34 1.20 -22.16
C LEU A 134 -0.04 0.77 -22.64
N GLU A 135 -0.10 -0.39 -23.32
CA GLU A 135 -1.37 -1.04 -23.68
C GLU A 135 -2.06 -1.62 -22.44
N CYS A 136 -1.27 -2.06 -21.45
CA CYS A 136 -1.78 -2.54 -20.16
C CYS A 136 -2.30 -1.35 -19.33
N PRO A 137 -3.60 -1.30 -18.99
CA PRO A 137 -4.16 -0.24 -18.16
C PRO A 137 -3.50 -0.22 -16.78
N LEU A 138 -3.21 0.99 -16.29
CA LEU A 138 -2.66 1.26 -14.97
C LEU A 138 -3.68 2.11 -14.19
N ALA A 139 -4.28 1.51 -13.16
CA ALA A 139 -5.17 2.18 -12.22
C ALA A 139 -4.41 2.61 -10.95
N LEU A 140 -4.89 3.67 -10.33
CA LEU A 140 -4.37 4.27 -9.10
C LEU A 140 -5.47 4.29 -8.06
N LEU A 141 -5.09 4.35 -6.78
CA LEU A 141 -6.04 4.62 -5.71
C LEU A 141 -6.64 6.03 -5.86
N ARG A 142 -7.95 6.09 -6.04
CA ARG A 142 -8.72 7.33 -6.17
C ARG A 142 -9.77 7.43 -5.08
N ASP A 143 -10.01 8.66 -4.63
CA ASP A 143 -11.14 8.96 -3.75
C ASP A 143 -12.47 8.98 -4.53
N PRO A 144 -13.63 9.00 -3.85
CA PRO A 144 -14.94 9.04 -4.51
C PRO A 144 -15.17 10.26 -5.40
N ASP A 145 -14.37 11.33 -5.23
CA ASP A 145 -14.40 12.52 -6.07
C ASP A 145 -13.51 12.37 -7.33
N GLY A 146 -12.90 11.19 -7.53
CA GLY A 146 -12.05 10.84 -8.65
C GLY A 146 -10.61 11.32 -8.54
N ASN A 147 -10.19 11.88 -7.40
CA ASN A 147 -8.83 12.39 -7.22
C ASN A 147 -7.89 11.27 -6.78
N ILE A 148 -6.65 11.26 -7.28
CA ILE A 148 -5.61 10.35 -6.77
C ILE A 148 -5.36 10.68 -5.29
N VAL A 149 -5.34 9.65 -4.44
CA VAL A 149 -5.07 9.83 -3.01
C VAL A 149 -3.65 10.35 -2.76
N ASP A 150 -3.51 11.29 -1.82
CA ASP A 150 -2.23 12.00 -1.59
C ASP A 150 -1.16 11.07 -0.95
N ASP A 151 -1.57 10.21 -0.01
CA ASP A 151 -0.73 9.26 0.71
C ASP A 151 -1.55 8.13 1.35
N CYS A 152 -0.88 7.24 2.09
CA CYS A 152 -1.52 6.12 2.79
C CYS A 152 -2.50 6.55 3.89
N ILE A 153 -2.27 7.68 4.56
CA ILE A 153 -3.18 8.20 5.59
C ILE A 153 -4.46 8.72 4.92
N CYS A 154 -4.31 9.49 3.85
CA CYS A 154 -5.41 10.01 3.04
C CYS A 154 -6.26 8.88 2.45
N ALA A 155 -5.62 7.84 1.89
CA ALA A 155 -6.31 6.66 1.36
C ALA A 155 -7.16 5.97 2.44
N THR A 156 -6.56 5.73 3.61
CA THR A 156 -7.23 5.03 4.72
C THR A 156 -8.39 5.83 5.30
N LEU A 157 -8.31 7.17 5.30
CA LEU A 157 -9.37 8.03 5.83
C LEU A 157 -10.55 8.25 4.87
N GLY A 158 -10.54 7.67 3.66
CA GLY A 158 -11.58 7.88 2.66
C GLY A 158 -11.33 9.09 1.74
N GLY A 159 -10.06 9.50 1.60
CA GLY A 159 -9.64 10.50 0.62
C GLY A 159 -9.50 11.92 1.18
N LYS A 160 -9.26 12.88 0.27
CA LYS A 160 -8.80 14.22 0.65
C LYS A 160 -9.83 14.99 1.45
N ARG A 161 -11.11 14.90 1.04
CA ARG A 161 -12.21 15.59 1.73
C ARG A 161 -12.34 15.10 3.17
N ALA A 162 -12.38 13.78 3.36
CA ALA A 162 -12.47 13.17 4.68
C ALA A 162 -11.25 13.50 5.55
N PHE A 163 -10.03 13.47 4.99
CA PHE A 163 -8.82 13.91 5.70
C PHE A 163 -8.94 15.35 6.21
N VAL A 164 -9.37 16.29 5.36
CA VAL A 164 -9.53 17.70 5.74
C VAL A 164 -10.62 17.88 6.80
N GLU A 165 -11.73 17.16 6.70
CA GLU A 165 -12.81 17.18 7.70
C GLU A 165 -12.31 16.69 9.07
N LYS A 166 -11.54 15.60 9.12
CA LYS A 166 -10.94 15.08 10.37
C LYS A 166 -9.96 16.08 10.98
N ILE A 167 -9.07 16.67 10.18
CA ILE A 167 -8.11 17.69 10.66
C ILE A 167 -8.83 18.92 11.24
N LYS A 168 -9.92 19.38 10.60
CA LYS A 168 -10.74 20.48 11.13
C LYS A 168 -11.41 20.11 12.45
N GLY A 169 -11.82 18.86 12.61
CA GLY A 169 -12.43 18.33 13.83
C GLY A 169 -11.53 18.34 15.06
N PHE A 170 -10.20 18.39 14.88
CA PHE A 170 -9.24 18.35 16.00
C PHE A 170 -9.12 19.67 16.79
N GLY A 171 -9.88 20.71 16.46
CA GLY A 171 -10.02 21.89 17.34
C GLY A 171 -8.70 22.63 17.63
N GLY A 172 -7.68 22.48 16.78
CA GLY A 172 -6.36 23.09 16.95
C GLY A 172 -5.31 22.19 17.62
N GLU A 173 -5.70 21.04 18.15
CA GLU A 173 -4.75 20.01 18.58
C GLU A 173 -3.92 19.48 17.40
N ARG A 174 -2.74 18.94 17.71
CA ARG A 174 -1.78 18.46 16.71
C ARG A 174 -1.62 16.96 16.84
N PHE A 175 -2.26 16.26 15.91
CA PHE A 175 -2.28 14.81 15.82
C PHE A 175 -1.28 14.31 14.80
N PHE A 176 -0.48 13.32 15.20
CA PHE A 176 0.26 12.50 14.26
C PHE A 176 -0.54 11.23 13.96
N MET A 177 -0.86 10.99 12.71
CA MET A 177 -1.74 9.89 12.29
C MET A 177 -0.95 8.62 11.98
N ILE A 178 -1.41 7.47 12.47
CA ILE A 178 -0.81 6.17 12.21
C ILE A 178 -1.89 5.13 11.89
N THR A 179 -1.65 4.31 10.87
CA THR A 179 -2.44 3.11 10.54
C THR A 179 -1.82 1.86 11.19
N PRO A 180 -2.47 0.68 11.13
CA PRO A 180 -1.91 -0.56 11.68
C PRO A 180 -0.51 -0.87 11.13
N MET A 181 -0.35 -0.84 9.80
CA MET A 181 0.93 -1.08 9.15
C MET A 181 1.97 0.01 9.42
N TRP A 182 1.54 1.27 9.60
CA TRP A 182 2.45 2.34 10.01
C TRP A 182 2.98 2.08 11.42
N ALA A 183 2.10 1.76 12.37
CA ALA A 183 2.45 1.49 13.77
C ALA A 183 3.35 0.25 13.89
N ALA A 184 3.04 -0.83 13.16
CA ALA A 184 3.88 -2.02 13.10
C ALA A 184 5.32 -1.72 12.69
N ASN A 185 5.51 -0.74 11.81
CA ASN A 185 6.79 -0.35 11.23
C ASN A 185 7.29 1.02 11.71
N TRP A 186 6.82 1.53 12.86
CA TRP A 186 6.93 2.94 13.19
C TRP A 186 8.36 3.49 13.19
N GLU A 187 9.36 2.72 13.66
CA GLU A 187 10.77 3.14 13.68
C GLU A 187 11.29 3.33 12.26
N LYS A 188 11.01 2.34 11.39
CA LYS A 188 11.37 2.40 9.97
C LYS A 188 10.63 3.55 9.28
N MET A 189 9.36 3.78 9.62
CA MET A 189 8.57 4.88 9.09
C MET A 189 9.10 6.24 9.52
N VAL A 190 9.55 6.40 10.76
CA VAL A 190 10.17 7.63 11.26
C VAL A 190 11.42 7.97 10.46
N VAL A 191 12.28 6.98 10.24
CA VAL A 191 13.49 7.15 9.41
C VAL A 191 13.12 7.40 7.95
N ALA A 192 12.16 6.64 7.41
CA ALA A 192 11.73 6.77 6.03
C ALA A 192 11.13 8.17 5.77
N ASN A 193 10.36 8.73 6.70
CA ASN A 193 9.80 10.07 6.52
C ASN A 193 10.80 11.20 6.86
N GLY A 194 12.07 10.87 7.11
CA GLY A 194 13.12 11.86 7.35
C GLY A 194 13.05 12.52 8.72
N PHE A 195 12.29 11.96 9.66
CA PHE A 195 12.23 12.45 11.04
C PHE A 195 13.46 12.04 11.86
N ALA A 196 14.16 10.98 11.45
CA ALA A 196 15.45 10.57 11.99
C ALA A 196 16.40 10.15 10.86
N ARG A 197 17.71 10.24 11.08
CA ARG A 197 18.72 9.85 10.08
C ARG A 197 18.88 8.34 9.92
N SER A 198 18.72 7.60 11.02
CA SER A 198 18.84 6.14 11.07
C SER A 198 18.08 5.57 12.26
N LEU A 199 17.99 4.24 12.35
CA LEU A 199 17.33 3.55 13.46
C LEU A 199 18.09 3.74 14.78
N GLU A 200 19.42 3.86 14.73
CA GLU A 200 20.25 4.14 15.90
C GLU A 200 20.07 5.58 16.41
N ASN A 201 19.54 6.48 15.55
CA ASN A 201 19.34 7.89 15.84
C ASN A 201 17.86 8.26 15.99
N LEU A 202 16.97 7.31 16.33
CA LEU A 202 15.54 7.57 16.50
C LEU A 202 15.24 8.71 17.49
N GLU A 203 16.04 8.89 18.54
CA GLU A 203 15.90 9.99 19.50
C GLU A 203 15.94 11.39 18.85
N GLU A 204 16.64 11.56 17.72
CA GLU A 204 16.65 12.83 16.97
C GLU A 204 15.24 13.27 16.54
N SER A 205 14.36 12.30 16.26
CA SER A 205 12.99 12.58 15.84
C SER A 205 12.18 13.27 16.93
N LYS A 206 12.49 13.08 18.23
CA LYS A 206 11.78 13.78 19.31
C LYS A 206 11.86 15.29 19.17
N LEU A 207 12.99 15.82 18.65
CA LEU A 207 13.13 17.24 18.37
C LEU A 207 12.20 17.69 17.24
N VAL A 208 12.11 16.90 16.17
CA VAL A 208 11.23 17.20 15.01
C VAL A 208 9.77 17.20 15.44
N PHE A 209 9.35 16.16 16.15
CA PHE A 209 7.99 16.01 16.66
C PHE A 209 7.63 17.12 17.65
N ARG A 210 8.55 17.52 18.54
CA ARG A 210 8.38 18.66 19.45
C ARG A 210 8.29 20.00 18.70
N ALA A 211 9.12 20.21 17.69
CA ALA A 211 9.10 21.42 16.87
C ALA A 211 7.79 21.54 16.07
N ALA A 212 7.25 20.42 15.58
CA ALA A 212 5.94 20.32 14.96
C ALA A 212 4.77 20.44 15.96
N ARG A 213 5.06 20.45 17.26
CA ARG A 213 4.12 20.58 18.38
C ARG A 213 3.07 19.47 18.41
N TYR A 214 3.41 18.26 17.96
CA TYR A 214 2.53 17.11 18.13
C TYR A 214 2.35 16.82 19.63
N THR A 215 1.11 16.56 20.02
CA THR A 215 0.72 16.20 21.39
C THR A 215 -0.07 14.91 21.47
N GLN A 216 -0.60 14.47 20.32
CA GLN A 216 -1.50 13.34 20.22
C GLN A 216 -1.10 12.45 19.04
N VAL A 217 -1.45 11.18 19.16
CA VAL A 217 -1.47 10.21 18.07
C VAL A 217 -2.91 9.93 17.71
N ALA A 218 -3.25 10.10 16.45
CA ALA A 218 -4.49 9.62 15.87
C ALA A 218 -4.25 8.19 15.38
N LYS A 219 -4.68 7.22 16.19
CA LYS A 219 -4.66 5.79 15.87
C LYS A 219 -5.82 5.50 14.91
N ILE A 220 -5.51 5.30 13.63
CA ILE A 220 -6.49 5.01 12.59
C ILE A 220 -6.79 3.51 12.60
N ASN A 221 -7.95 3.15 13.11
CA ASN A 221 -8.47 1.80 13.11
C ASN A 221 -9.21 1.53 11.80
N THR A 222 -8.62 0.66 10.98
CA THR A 222 -9.12 0.30 9.66
C THR A 222 -10.19 -0.79 9.69
N GLY A 223 -10.49 -1.33 10.87
CA GLY A 223 -11.37 -2.50 11.04
C GLY A 223 -10.70 -3.84 10.71
N LEU A 224 -9.48 -3.83 10.17
CA LEU A 224 -8.73 -5.03 9.78
C LEU A 224 -7.98 -5.63 10.97
N ASN A 225 -7.90 -6.96 11.06
CA ASN A 225 -7.24 -7.65 12.17
C ASN A 225 -5.90 -8.34 11.83
N TYR A 226 -5.43 -8.24 10.58
CA TYR A 226 -4.22 -8.94 10.13
C TYR A 226 -2.94 -8.47 10.85
N GLN A 227 -2.99 -7.31 11.49
CA GLN A 227 -1.92 -6.78 12.33
C GLN A 227 -2.27 -6.81 13.82
N GLN A 228 -2.09 -7.98 14.43
CA GLN A 228 -2.48 -8.27 15.82
C GLN A 228 -1.80 -7.37 16.88
N ASN A 229 -0.66 -6.75 16.57
CA ASN A 229 0.09 -5.92 17.50
C ASN A 229 -0.18 -4.41 17.36
N PHE A 230 -1.21 -3.99 16.61
CA PHE A 230 -1.47 -2.57 16.37
C PHE A 230 -1.57 -1.75 17.66
N ASP A 231 -2.38 -2.21 18.61
CA ASP A 231 -2.57 -1.54 19.90
C ASP A 231 -1.28 -1.39 20.71
N SER A 232 -0.47 -2.45 20.80
CA SER A 232 0.77 -2.41 21.56
C SER A 232 1.79 -1.49 20.89
N ARG A 233 1.90 -1.52 19.56
CA ARG A 233 2.83 -0.70 18.79
C ARG A 233 2.43 0.78 18.78
N ALA A 234 1.13 1.09 18.70
CA ALA A 234 0.64 2.45 18.84
C ALA A 234 0.94 3.02 20.24
N ARG A 235 0.76 2.21 21.31
CA ARG A 235 1.12 2.60 22.68
C ARG A 235 2.62 2.81 22.86
N GLU A 236 3.45 1.96 22.25
CA GLU A 236 4.90 2.10 22.26
C GLU A 236 5.33 3.41 21.60
N PHE A 237 4.83 3.71 20.41
CA PHE A 237 5.08 4.97 19.71
C PHE A 237 4.67 6.17 20.56
N ALA A 238 3.44 6.17 21.07
CA ALA A 238 2.93 7.27 21.90
C ALA A 238 3.78 7.47 23.17
N ALA A 239 4.17 6.39 23.85
CA ALA A 239 5.01 6.44 25.03
C ALA A 239 6.41 6.99 24.72
N PHE A 240 7.00 6.60 23.59
CA PHE A 240 8.32 7.08 23.17
C PHE A 240 8.34 8.61 23.01
N TYR A 241 7.28 9.20 22.46
CA TYR A 241 7.18 10.65 22.23
C TYR A 241 6.44 11.44 23.33
N GLY A 242 5.82 10.76 24.30
CA GLY A 242 5.00 11.37 25.34
C GLY A 242 3.67 11.93 24.82
N PHE A 243 3.07 11.25 23.85
CA PHE A 243 1.79 11.64 23.24
C PHE A 243 0.60 10.95 23.89
N GLY A 244 -0.55 11.62 23.89
CA GLY A 244 -1.84 10.96 24.08
C GLY A 244 -2.25 10.14 22.85
N ILE A 245 -3.27 9.29 23.00
CA ILE A 245 -3.81 8.48 21.91
C ILE A 245 -5.29 8.79 21.78
N THR A 246 -5.72 9.06 20.55
CA THR A 246 -7.13 9.13 20.16
C THR A 246 -7.36 8.18 19.00
N GLU A 247 -8.44 7.42 19.05
CA GLU A 247 -8.79 6.46 18.01
C GLU A 247 -9.73 7.07 16.99
N ILE A 248 -9.53 6.71 15.72
CA ILE A 248 -10.36 7.12 14.58
C ILE A 248 -10.72 5.86 13.81
N GLU A 249 -12.00 5.59 13.66
CA GLU A 249 -12.49 4.48 12.84
C GLU A 249 -12.61 4.88 11.37
N THR A 250 -12.26 3.93 10.50
CA THR A 250 -12.37 4.03 9.04
C THR A 250 -12.82 2.68 8.45
N ASP A 251 -13.07 2.66 7.15
CA ASP A 251 -13.42 1.47 6.39
C ASP A 251 -12.45 1.25 5.21
N GLN A 252 -12.75 0.25 4.38
CA GLN A 252 -11.93 -0.17 3.23
C GLN A 252 -12.43 0.36 1.89
N ALA A 253 -13.37 1.31 1.88
CA ALA A 253 -14.17 1.64 0.71
C ALA A 253 -13.33 2.08 -0.51
N ILE A 254 -12.28 2.87 -0.32
CA ILE A 254 -11.40 3.28 -1.44
C ILE A 254 -10.70 2.07 -2.06
N PHE A 255 -10.19 1.15 -1.23
CA PHE A 255 -9.44 -0.01 -1.71
C PHE A 255 -10.36 -0.98 -2.44
N GLU A 256 -11.53 -1.28 -1.87
CA GLU A 256 -12.55 -2.13 -2.48
C GLU A 256 -13.09 -1.56 -3.78
N MET A 257 -13.37 -0.26 -3.82
CA MET A 257 -13.86 0.44 -5.01
C MET A 257 -12.84 0.37 -6.14
N CYS A 258 -11.60 0.84 -5.92
CA CYS A 258 -10.59 0.86 -6.97
C CYS A 258 -10.19 -0.55 -7.45
N TYR A 259 -10.15 -1.52 -6.54
CA TYR A 259 -9.93 -2.92 -6.88
C TYR A 259 -11.05 -3.46 -7.78
N SER A 260 -12.30 -3.28 -7.36
CA SER A 260 -13.47 -3.78 -8.09
C SER A 260 -13.63 -3.11 -9.46
N GLU A 261 -13.38 -1.80 -9.56
CA GLU A 261 -13.43 -1.07 -10.82
C GLU A 261 -12.43 -1.62 -11.86
N LEU A 262 -11.17 -1.84 -11.46
CA LEU A 262 -10.19 -2.44 -12.37
C LEU A 262 -10.59 -3.88 -12.69
N LYS A 263 -10.92 -4.71 -11.68
CA LYS A 263 -11.35 -6.11 -11.89
C LYS A 263 -12.50 -6.20 -12.89
N HIS A 264 -13.53 -5.36 -12.74
CA HIS A 264 -14.69 -5.32 -13.64
C HIS A 264 -14.29 -4.90 -15.06
N SER A 265 -13.40 -3.92 -15.21
CA SER A 265 -12.93 -3.51 -16.54
C SER A 265 -12.16 -4.61 -17.29
N LEU A 266 -11.50 -5.51 -16.55
CA LEU A 266 -10.80 -6.65 -17.13
C LEU A 266 -11.74 -7.82 -17.44
N THR A 267 -12.81 -7.96 -16.65
CA THR A 267 -13.74 -9.10 -16.73
C THR A 267 -14.94 -8.88 -17.63
N ALA A 268 -15.36 -7.62 -17.83
CA ALA A 268 -16.43 -7.23 -18.72
C ALA A 268 -16.12 -7.69 -20.15
N THR A 269 -16.96 -8.59 -20.67
CA THR A 269 -16.90 -9.04 -22.06
C THR A 269 -17.28 -7.86 -22.97
N VAL A 270 -16.46 -7.58 -23.98
CA VAL A 270 -16.85 -6.69 -25.10
C VAL A 270 -17.89 -7.40 -25.97
#